data_AF-A0A357CER5-F1
#
_entry.id   AF-A0A357CER5-F1
#
_cell.length_a   1.000
_cell.length_b   1.000
_cell.length_c   1.000
_cell.angle_alpha   90.00
_cell.angle_beta   90.00
_cell.angle_gamma   90.00
#
_symmetry.space_group_name_H-M   'P 1'
#
loop_
_entity.id
_entity.type
_entity.pdbx_description
1 polymer ?
#
loop_
_entity_poly.entity_id
_entity_poly.type
_entity_poly.pdbx_seq_one_letter_code
_entity_poly.pdbx_strand_id
1 'polypeptide(L)'
;MIAKDILYDKVYGCLCGLALGDSMGMPTEFMTPEEIRKNFGYVDRLVAPSADHIHKDLGFGMITDDTELTLQIIDEILKFRTFNLDVAVAAIVNWAKQKDVFNKSYLGPSSAKAIKALLAGTAPHQAGKYGAT
;
A
#
# COMPACT_ATOMS: atom_id res chain seq x y z
N MET A 1 5.12 30.68 9.04
CA MET A 1 4.55 29.86 7.94
C MET A 1 5.70 29.26 7.16
N ILE A 2 5.62 27.99 6.76
CA ILE A 2 6.66 27.34 5.95
C ILE A 2 6.56 27.89 4.52
N ALA A 3 7.71 28.16 3.88
CA ALA A 3 7.75 28.64 2.50
C ALA A 3 7.18 27.58 1.54
N LYS A 4 6.53 28.01 0.45
CA LYS A 4 5.74 27.11 -0.42
C LYS A 4 6.61 26.05 -1.10
N ASP A 5 7.80 26.44 -1.52
CA ASP A 5 8.86 25.57 -2.05
C ASP A 5 9.29 24.52 -1.02
N ILE A 6 9.58 24.95 0.21
CA ILE A 6 9.96 24.03 1.31
C ILE A 6 8.82 23.05 1.62
N LEU A 7 7.57 23.51 1.61
CA LEU A 7 6.41 22.65 1.83
C LEU A 7 6.25 21.63 0.70
N TYR A 8 6.44 22.06 -0.55
CA TYR A 8 6.40 21.18 -1.72
C TYR A 8 7.44 20.06 -1.59
N ASP A 9 8.70 20.40 -1.33
CA ASP A 9 9.78 19.42 -1.21
C ASP A 9 9.52 18.40 -0.09
N LYS A 10 8.95 18.84 1.02
CA LYS A 10 8.57 17.96 2.13
C LYS A 10 7.46 16.99 1.75
N VAL A 11 6.42 17.45 1.06
CA VAL A 11 5.31 16.59 0.62
C VAL A 11 5.79 15.63 -0.46
N TYR A 12 6.52 16.12 -1.46
CA TYR A 12 7.08 15.31 -2.53
C TYR A 12 8.04 14.23 -1.97
N GLY A 13 8.99 14.64 -1.12
CA GLY A 13 9.91 13.71 -0.47
C GLY A 13 9.21 12.68 0.42
N CYS A 14 8.11 13.04 1.08
CA CYS A 14 7.29 12.10 1.84
C CYS A 14 6.69 11.00 0.95
N LEU A 15 6.09 11.38 -0.19
CA LEU A 15 5.48 10.44 -1.13
C LEU A 15 6.53 9.57 -1.83
N CYS A 16 7.67 10.16 -2.23
CA CYS A 16 8.79 9.38 -2.77
C CYS A 16 9.35 8.41 -1.72
N GLY A 17 9.49 8.85 -0.48
CA GLY A 17 9.97 8.02 0.63
C GLY A 17 9.04 6.83 0.91
N LEU A 18 7.72 7.04 0.86
CA LEU A 18 6.73 5.96 0.94
C LEU A 18 6.95 4.93 -0.17
N ALA A 19 6.96 5.37 -1.44
CA ALA A 19 7.08 4.46 -2.57
C ALA A 19 8.41 3.70 -2.60
N LEU A 20 9.51 4.36 -2.23
CA LEU A 20 10.83 3.74 -2.11
C LEU A 20 10.89 2.75 -0.93
N GLY A 21 10.32 3.12 0.22
CA GLY A 21 10.28 2.26 1.40
C GLY A 21 9.46 0.98 1.17
N ASP A 22 8.27 1.14 0.59
CA ASP A 22 7.41 0.04 0.13
C ASP A 22 8.18 -0.90 -0.82
N SER A 23 8.68 -0.36 -1.93
CA SER A 23 9.39 -1.15 -2.95
C SER A 23 10.66 -1.85 -2.42
N MET A 24 11.33 -1.24 -1.43
CA MET A 24 12.55 -1.78 -0.82
C MET A 24 12.23 -2.85 0.24
N GLY A 25 11.11 -2.72 0.96
CA GLY A 25 10.67 -3.65 1.98
C GLY A 25 9.99 -4.90 1.41
N MET A 26 9.24 -4.75 0.31
CA MET A 26 8.43 -5.81 -0.31
C MET A 26 9.20 -7.12 -0.57
N PRO A 27 10.43 -7.14 -1.09
CA PRO A 27 11.18 -8.39 -1.30
C PRO A 27 11.58 -9.14 -0.03
N THR A 28 11.46 -8.50 1.14
CA THR A 28 11.86 -9.03 2.45
C THR A 28 10.69 -9.21 3.42
N GLU A 29 9.47 -8.95 2.95
CA GLU A 29 8.27 -9.10 3.78
C GLU A 29 8.16 -10.53 4.34
N PHE A 30 7.78 -10.64 5.62
CA PHE A 30 7.72 -11.91 6.36
C PHE A 30 9.05 -12.67 6.54
N MET A 31 10.19 -12.12 6.13
CA MET A 31 11.50 -12.72 6.39
C MET A 31 12.07 -12.33 7.75
N THR A 32 12.73 -13.27 8.41
CA THR A 32 13.58 -13.01 9.58
C THR A 32 14.87 -12.28 9.17
N PRO A 33 15.53 -11.56 10.10
CA PRO A 33 16.84 -10.94 9.83
C PRO A 33 17.91 -11.94 9.36
N GLU A 34 17.85 -13.21 9.80
CA GLU A 34 18.73 -14.29 9.34
C GLU A 34 18.46 -14.66 7.88
N GLU A 35 17.18 -14.78 7.49
CA GLU A 35 16.78 -15.07 6.10
C GLU A 35 17.16 -13.92 5.16
N ILE A 36 16.94 -12.67 5.58
CA ILE A 36 17.35 -11.49 4.81
C ILE A 36 18.86 -11.50 4.60
N ARG A 37 19.64 -11.75 5.66
CA ARG A 37 21.11 -11.85 5.56
C ARG A 37 21.57 -12.98 4.65
N LYS A 38 20.89 -14.12 4.71
CA LYS A 38 21.22 -15.28 3.86
C LYS A 38 20.89 -15.03 2.39
N ASN A 39 19.75 -14.42 2.10
CA ASN A 39 19.23 -14.27 0.73
C ASN A 39 19.77 -13.02 0.03
N PHE A 40 19.98 -11.93 0.77
CA PHE A 40 20.33 -10.61 0.23
C PHE A 40 21.57 -9.98 0.88
N GLY A 41 22.04 -10.51 2.02
CA GLY A 41 23.09 -9.88 2.81
C GLY A 41 22.56 -8.63 3.53
N TYR A 42 22.89 -7.45 3.01
CA TYR A 42 22.37 -6.18 3.51
C TYR A 42 21.63 -5.47 2.38
N VAL A 43 20.34 -5.18 2.60
CA VAL A 43 19.51 -4.49 1.61
C VAL A 43 19.80 -2.99 1.69
N ASP A 44 20.65 -2.50 0.79
CA ASP A 44 21.04 -1.09 0.64
C ASP A 44 20.57 -0.46 -0.68
N ARG A 45 19.84 -1.23 -1.47
CA ARG A 45 19.31 -0.88 -2.79
C ARG A 45 18.01 -1.64 -3.03
N LEU A 46 17.24 -1.22 -4.02
CA LEU A 46 16.11 -2.00 -4.49
C LEU A 46 16.59 -3.38 -4.95
N VAL A 47 15.83 -4.41 -4.62
CA VAL A 47 16.08 -5.79 -5.04
C VAL A 47 14.79 -6.39 -5.58
N ALA A 48 14.90 -7.47 -6.35
CA ALA A 48 13.72 -8.23 -6.76
C ALA A 48 13.42 -9.31 -5.69
N PRO A 49 12.15 -9.68 -5.49
CA PRO A 49 11.78 -10.85 -4.69
C PRO A 49 12.47 -12.12 -5.20
N SER A 50 12.79 -13.03 -4.29
CA SER A 50 13.28 -14.35 -4.68
C SER A 50 12.16 -15.19 -5.32
N ALA A 51 12.54 -16.20 -6.11
CA ALA A 51 11.57 -17.05 -6.82
C ALA A 51 10.59 -17.80 -5.89
N ASP A 52 10.98 -18.02 -4.63
CA ASP A 52 10.17 -18.69 -3.61
C ASP A 52 9.40 -17.71 -2.72
N HIS A 53 9.51 -16.40 -2.96
CA HIS A 53 8.83 -15.37 -2.18
C HIS A 53 7.32 -15.31 -2.50
N ILE A 54 6.51 -14.85 -1.54
CA ILE A 54 5.06 -14.66 -1.74
C ILE A 54 4.74 -13.63 -2.83
N HIS A 55 5.67 -12.69 -3.06
CA HIS A 55 5.59 -11.65 -4.09
C HIS A 55 6.48 -11.93 -5.30
N LYS A 56 6.79 -13.20 -5.59
CA LYS A 56 7.62 -13.62 -6.74
C LYS A 56 7.15 -13.09 -8.10
N ASP A 57 5.87 -12.73 -8.22
CA ASP A 57 5.29 -12.17 -9.45
C ASP A 57 5.49 -10.65 -9.56
N LEU A 58 6.03 -9.99 -8.52
CA LEU A 58 6.45 -8.60 -8.55
C LEU A 58 7.90 -8.48 -8.97
N GLY A 59 8.18 -7.49 -9.83
CA GLY A 59 9.51 -7.19 -10.33
C GLY A 59 10.30 -6.23 -9.44
N PHE A 60 11.54 -5.96 -9.86
CA PHE A 60 12.42 -4.96 -9.26
C PHE A 60 11.73 -3.59 -9.16
N GLY A 61 11.69 -3.02 -7.96
CA GLY A 61 11.16 -1.67 -7.73
C GLY A 61 9.65 -1.51 -7.92
N MET A 62 8.90 -2.62 -7.95
CA MET A 62 7.43 -2.55 -7.93
C MET A 62 6.93 -2.22 -6.52
N ILE A 63 5.90 -1.38 -6.47
CA ILE A 63 5.16 -1.00 -5.27
C ILE A 63 4.06 -2.03 -4.91
N THR A 64 3.58 -2.00 -3.67
CA THR A 64 2.46 -2.82 -3.17
C THR A 64 1.20 -1.97 -2.90
N ASP A 65 0.23 -2.53 -2.17
CA ASP A 65 -0.97 -1.83 -1.74
C ASP A 65 -0.69 -0.61 -0.87
N ASP A 66 0.42 -0.55 -0.14
CA ASP A 66 0.80 0.62 0.67
C ASP A 66 0.85 1.90 -0.18
N THR A 67 1.60 1.88 -1.29
CA THR A 67 1.68 3.03 -2.18
C THR A 67 0.43 3.18 -3.04
N GLU A 68 -0.10 2.08 -3.60
CA GLU A 68 -1.26 2.16 -4.49
C GLU A 68 -2.49 2.74 -3.79
N LEU A 69 -2.78 2.30 -2.56
CA LEU A 69 -3.92 2.79 -1.80
C LEU A 69 -3.71 4.23 -1.32
N THR A 70 -2.47 4.59 -0.93
CA THR A 70 -2.15 5.97 -0.57
C THR A 70 -2.41 6.94 -1.72
N LEU A 71 -1.96 6.59 -2.93
CA LEU A 71 -2.21 7.40 -4.12
C LEU A 71 -3.71 7.52 -4.42
N GLN A 72 -4.47 6.43 -4.30
CA GLN A 72 -5.92 6.50 -4.48
C GLN A 72 -6.60 7.41 -3.44
N ILE A 73 -6.17 7.38 -2.17
CA ILE A 73 -6.68 8.27 -1.13
C ILE A 73 -6.39 9.73 -1.49
N ILE A 74 -5.17 10.04 -1.95
CA ILE A 74 -4.79 11.38 -2.39
C ILE A 74 -5.68 11.83 -3.56
N ASP A 75 -5.91 10.98 -4.55
CA ASP A 75 -6.76 11.28 -5.70
C ASP A 75 -8.20 11.63 -5.28
N GLU A 76 -8.79 10.86 -4.35
CA GLU A 76 -10.13 11.18 -3.85
C GLU A 76 -10.15 12.45 -2.99
N ILE A 77 -9.13 12.72 -2.18
CA ILE A 77 -9.00 13.99 -1.45
C ILE A 77 -8.93 15.17 -2.42
N LEU A 78 -8.13 15.07 -3.49
CA LEU A 78 -7.99 16.12 -4.49
C LEU A 78 -9.31 16.35 -5.26
N LYS A 79 -10.05 15.27 -5.54
CA LYS A 79 -11.34 15.31 -6.21
C LYS A 79 -12.42 15.96 -5.35
N PHE A 80 -12.53 15.59 -4.08
CA PHE A 80 -13.60 16.08 -3.18
C PHE A 80 -13.21 17.30 -2.35
N ARG A 81 -11.92 17.67 -2.34
CA ARG A 81 -11.36 18.78 -1.54
C ARG A 81 -11.65 18.65 -0.04
N THR A 82 -11.78 17.43 0.45
CA THR A 82 -12.04 17.09 1.85
C THR A 82 -11.49 15.70 2.18
N PHE A 83 -11.38 15.39 3.47
CA PHE A 83 -11.11 14.03 3.93
C PHE A 83 -12.09 13.67 5.04
N ASN A 84 -12.95 12.69 4.76
CA ASN A 84 -13.94 12.15 5.67
C ASN A 84 -14.13 10.64 5.38
N LEU A 85 -15.00 9.98 6.14
CA LEU A 85 -15.24 8.55 6.02
C LEU A 85 -15.68 8.14 4.60
N ASP A 86 -16.55 8.92 3.97
CA ASP A 86 -17.06 8.61 2.64
C ASP A 86 -15.96 8.68 1.58
N VAL A 87 -15.06 9.68 1.68
CA VAL A 87 -13.89 9.81 0.80
C VAL A 87 -12.93 8.64 0.99
N ALA A 88 -12.66 8.23 2.24
CA ALA A 88 -11.79 7.10 2.52
C ALA A 88 -12.37 5.78 1.98
N VAL A 89 -13.67 5.56 2.15
CA VAL A 89 -14.38 4.38 1.61
C VAL A 89 -14.39 4.39 0.09
N ALA A 90 -14.65 5.55 -0.52
CA ALA A 90 -14.60 5.70 -1.97
C ALA A 90 -13.21 5.35 -2.52
N ALA A 91 -12.13 5.81 -1.86
CA ALA A 91 -10.77 5.47 -2.25
C ALA A 91 -10.53 3.95 -2.22
N ILE A 92 -10.80 3.31 -1.09
CA ILE A 92 -10.61 1.85 -0.92
C ILE A 92 -11.42 1.07 -1.96
N VAL A 93 -12.68 1.42 -2.17
CA VAL A 93 -13.57 0.73 -3.12
C VAL A 93 -13.14 0.96 -4.57
N ASN A 94 -12.73 2.18 -4.93
CA ASN A 94 -12.30 2.50 -6.28
C ASN A 94 -10.96 1.85 -6.61
N TRP A 95 -9.99 1.89 -5.68
CA TRP A 95 -8.74 1.14 -5.82
C TRP A 95 -9.01 -0.34 -6.07
N ALA A 96 -9.85 -0.96 -5.24
CA ALA A 96 -10.19 -2.37 -5.39
C ALA A 96 -10.84 -2.73 -6.74
N LYS A 97 -11.73 -1.86 -7.24
CA LYS A 97 -12.38 -2.04 -8.55
C LYS A 97 -11.43 -1.85 -9.74
N GLN A 98 -10.43 -0.99 -9.61
CA GLN A 98 -9.53 -0.64 -10.71
C GLN A 98 -8.32 -1.58 -10.83
N LYS A 99 -7.87 -2.18 -9.73
CA LYS A 99 -6.54 -2.83 -9.64
C LYS A 99 -6.55 -4.36 -9.56
N ASP A 100 -7.73 -5.00 -9.70
CA ASP A 100 -7.90 -6.45 -9.52
C ASP A 100 -7.22 -6.97 -8.23
N VAL A 101 -7.40 -6.21 -7.16
CA VAL A 101 -6.62 -6.35 -5.91
C VAL A 101 -6.74 -7.73 -5.28
N PHE A 102 -7.82 -8.45 -5.53
CA PHE A 102 -8.07 -9.78 -4.96
C PHE A 102 -7.20 -10.88 -5.56
N ASN A 103 -6.58 -10.63 -6.71
CA ASN A 103 -5.61 -11.54 -7.32
C ASN A 103 -4.16 -11.07 -7.09
N LYS A 104 -3.94 -10.01 -6.31
CA LYS A 104 -2.62 -9.50 -5.97
C LYS A 104 -2.09 -10.19 -4.71
N SER A 105 -0.82 -10.56 -4.74
CA SER A 105 -0.15 -11.23 -3.62
C SER A 105 -0.03 -10.35 -2.37
N TYR A 106 -0.04 -9.03 -2.53
CA TYR A 106 0.18 -8.06 -1.46
C TYR A 106 -1.12 -7.66 -0.73
N LEU A 107 -2.31 -8.01 -1.23
CA LEU A 107 -3.54 -7.68 -0.51
C LEU A 107 -3.69 -8.57 0.73
N GLY A 108 -3.50 -7.97 1.90
CA GLY A 108 -3.70 -8.66 3.18
C GLY A 108 -5.13 -9.21 3.38
N PRO A 109 -5.29 -10.35 4.09
CA PRO A 109 -6.57 -11.03 4.23
C PRO A 109 -7.64 -10.20 4.95
N SER A 110 -7.23 -9.38 5.92
CA SER A 110 -8.12 -8.48 6.65
C SER A 110 -8.65 -7.35 5.77
N SER A 111 -7.78 -6.72 4.98
CA SER A 111 -8.15 -5.74 3.98
C SER A 111 -9.09 -6.35 2.95
N ALA A 112 -8.76 -7.54 2.42
CA ALA A 112 -9.62 -8.25 1.48
C ALA A 112 -11.03 -8.50 2.03
N LYS A 113 -11.15 -8.93 3.29
CA LYS A 113 -12.45 -9.16 3.95
C LYS A 113 -13.23 -7.84 4.09
N ALA A 114 -12.58 -6.77 4.54
CA ALA A 114 -13.22 -5.47 4.70
C ALA A 114 -13.70 -4.89 3.37
N ILE A 115 -12.86 -4.96 2.32
CA ILE A 115 -13.20 -4.49 0.98
C ILE A 115 -14.38 -5.28 0.41
N LYS A 116 -14.39 -6.61 0.55
CA LYS A 116 -15.53 -7.45 0.12
C LYS A 116 -16.82 -7.04 0.84
N ALA A 117 -16.75 -6.78 2.14
CA ALA A 117 -17.92 -6.32 2.90
C ALA A 117 -18.42 -4.94 2.42
N LEU A 118 -17.52 -3.98 2.17
CA LEU A 118 -17.86 -2.68 1.60
C LEU A 118 -18.51 -2.81 0.22
N LEU A 119 -17.95 -3.64 -0.66
CA LEU A 119 -18.50 -3.90 -2.00
C LEU A 119 -19.90 -4.55 -1.94
N ALA A 120 -20.18 -5.34 -0.90
CA ALA A 120 -21.49 -5.93 -0.63
C ALA A 120 -22.49 -4.96 0.03
N GLY A 121 -22.12 -3.70 0.25
CA GLY A 121 -22.98 -2.69 0.87
C GLY A 121 -22.99 -2.70 2.40
N THR A 122 -22.05 -3.40 3.05
CA THR A 122 -21.90 -3.35 4.51
C THR A 122 -21.47 -1.95 4.94
N ALA A 123 -22.09 -1.42 6.00
CA ALA A 123 -21.73 -0.11 6.53
C ALA A 123 -20.23 -0.06 6.94
N PRO A 124 -19.50 1.03 6.64
CA PRO A 124 -18.05 1.08 6.84
C PRO A 124 -17.57 0.76 8.26
N HIS A 125 -18.33 1.22 9.27
CA HIS A 125 -18.03 0.98 10.69
C HIS A 125 -18.17 -0.50 11.12
N GLN A 126 -18.82 -1.34 10.31
CA GLN A 126 -18.89 -2.79 10.52
C GLN A 126 -17.89 -3.55 9.63
N ALA A 127 -17.60 -3.04 8.43
CA ALA A 127 -16.80 -3.74 7.42
C ALA A 127 -15.39 -4.12 7.91
N GLY A 128 -14.75 -3.26 8.71
CA GLY A 128 -13.40 -3.48 9.26
C GLY A 128 -13.34 -4.08 10.68
N LYS A 129 -14.49 -4.35 11.31
CA LYS A 129 -14.57 -4.59 12.77
C LYS A 129 -13.74 -5.78 13.29
N TYR A 130 -13.48 -6.77 12.45
CA TYR A 130 -12.82 -8.02 12.83
C TYR A 130 -11.50 -8.23 12.06
N GLY A 131 -10.80 -7.14 11.74
CA GLY A 131 -9.46 -7.23 11.15
C GLY A 131 -8.48 -7.90 12.12
N ALA A 132 -7.56 -8.69 11.57
CA ALA A 132 -6.40 -9.25 12.24
C ALA A 132 -5.11 -8.83 11.51
N THR A 133 -3.97 -8.82 12.21
CA THR A 133 -2.63 -8.58 11.65
C THR A 133 -1.79 -9.83 11.81
#